data_AF-A0A1F8WXL2-F1
#
_entry.id   AF-A0A1F8WXL2-F1
#
_cell.length_a   1.000
_cell.length_b   1.000
_cell.length_c   1.000
_cell.angle_alpha   90.00
_cell.angle_beta   90.00
_cell.angle_gamma   90.00
#
_symmetry.space_group_name_H-M   'P 1'
#
loop_
_entity.id
_entity.type
_entity.pdbx_description
1 polymer ?
#
loop_
_entity_poly.entity_id
_entity_poly.type
_entity_poly.pdbx_seq_one_letter_code
_entity_poly.pdbx_strand_id
1 'polypeptide(L)'
;MLYLSTTLLAAIITVSLIPLVIRLAVRFQMVDVPGPRKVHACPVPRVGGVAMALGAFVPLILWTAGSGFVRAYLAGAAVLVAFGLVDDLRGLGYRTKFLGQILAAIAVVVYGGIRVDSLGTLLPDALTVPGWFAVPLSVIVIVGVTNAFNLTDGLDGLAGGISLLVFCCIGYLAYLSGNNDVLLFSLALAGAIFGFLRYNTHPAILFMGDTGSQLLGFSAAVFAIKITQGATPLSPLLPLIILGLPVLDTITVMVSRIRDGRSPFSPDKNHFHHRLMGFGLSHSEAVLAIYLTQAVMVVSAIFFRYYTDWALLIFYVAFSAALLGALTAADRTGFRFKRYPLIDDAVKGMRTIRDGQWIVRISFTISRVAIPVVFLLACLLPGSVPKYVSIIAACFGLAILLVRRFARDHMGLCLRYVLYMSVPLVLYLAEADKAAWVSSKMFTLYHLSFGLIAFFVLLTVKYTRRTKGFQVTTMDFLVIFIAAIIPNLPDSLIQSLQIGLLAVEIIVLLFGFEVLLKEFRGRFEQLAAVTLAALVLIGIRGGSGF
;
A
#
# COMPACT_ATOMS: atom_id res chain seq x y z
N MET A 1 -2.37 -7.17 -19.49
CA MET A 1 -3.22 -8.10 -18.73
C MET A 1 -2.47 -8.79 -17.59
N LEU A 2 -1.29 -9.38 -17.83
CA LEU A 2 -0.51 -10.11 -16.80
C LEU A 2 -0.25 -9.31 -15.51
N TYR A 3 0.19 -8.05 -15.62
CA TYR A 3 0.50 -7.20 -14.47
C TYR A 3 -0.72 -6.90 -13.59
N LEU A 4 -1.84 -6.53 -14.22
CA LEU A 4 -3.08 -6.24 -13.52
C LEU A 4 -3.66 -7.51 -12.86
N SER A 5 -3.67 -8.64 -13.58
CA SER A 5 -4.09 -9.92 -12.98
C SER A 5 -3.20 -10.31 -11.81
N THR A 6 -1.92 -9.93 -11.83
CA THR A 6 -0.99 -10.16 -10.72
C THR A 6 -1.39 -9.46 -9.44
N THR A 7 -1.53 -8.14 -9.51
CA THR A 7 -1.89 -7.35 -8.35
C THR A 7 -3.28 -7.74 -7.83
N LEU A 8 -4.25 -7.94 -8.71
CA LEU A 8 -5.63 -8.27 -8.32
C LEU A 8 -5.75 -9.65 -7.69
N LEU A 9 -5.13 -10.69 -8.28
CA LEU A 9 -5.17 -12.03 -7.71
C LEU A 9 -4.52 -12.05 -6.33
N ALA A 10 -3.38 -11.38 -6.16
CA ALA A 10 -2.70 -11.31 -4.87
C ALA A 10 -3.55 -10.61 -3.80
N ALA A 11 -4.18 -9.49 -4.16
CA ALA A 11 -5.10 -8.78 -3.27
C ALA A 11 -6.31 -9.63 -2.89
N ILE A 12 -6.96 -10.27 -3.87
CA ILE A 12 -8.15 -11.10 -3.64
C ILE A 12 -7.84 -12.29 -2.74
N ILE A 13 -6.74 -13.00 -3.01
CA ILE A 13 -6.31 -14.14 -2.18
C ILE A 13 -6.04 -13.66 -0.75
N THR A 14 -5.30 -12.57 -0.57
CA THR A 14 -4.96 -12.05 0.77
C THR A 14 -6.21 -11.66 1.54
N VAL A 15 -7.10 -10.87 0.93
CA VAL A 15 -8.36 -10.43 1.55
C VAL A 15 -9.25 -11.63 1.92
N SER A 16 -9.31 -12.64 1.06
CA SER A 16 -10.15 -13.83 1.27
C SER A 16 -9.58 -14.76 2.35
N LEU A 17 -8.25 -14.86 2.46
CA LEU A 17 -7.58 -15.70 3.45
C LEU A 17 -7.58 -15.10 4.85
N ILE A 18 -7.55 -13.78 4.99
CA ILE A 18 -7.48 -13.10 6.30
C ILE A 18 -8.57 -13.57 7.29
N PRO A 19 -9.87 -13.59 6.95
CA PRO A 19 -10.90 -14.08 7.86
C PRO A 19 -10.74 -15.55 8.27
N LEU A 20 -10.11 -16.37 7.42
CA LEU A 20 -9.79 -17.75 7.74
C LEU A 20 -8.62 -17.83 8.73
N VAL A 21 -7.51 -17.13 8.46
CA VAL A 21 -6.34 -17.16 9.34
C VAL A 21 -6.61 -16.51 10.70
N ILE A 22 -7.46 -15.49 10.79
CA ILE A 22 -7.92 -14.92 12.07
C ILE A 22 -8.58 -16.00 12.94
N ARG A 23 -9.48 -16.81 12.36
CA ARG A 23 -10.15 -17.89 13.10
C ARG A 23 -9.16 -18.96 13.59
N LEU A 24 -8.18 -19.30 12.75
CA LEU A 24 -7.12 -20.24 13.13
C LEU A 24 -6.21 -19.66 14.22
N ALA A 25 -5.83 -18.39 14.11
CA ALA A 25 -4.98 -17.71 15.09
C ALA A 25 -5.58 -17.70 16.48
N VAL A 26 -6.89 -17.42 16.60
CA VAL A 26 -7.61 -17.48 17.87
C VAL A 26 -7.60 -18.90 18.44
N ARG A 27 -7.78 -19.93 17.58
CA ARG A 27 -7.74 -21.34 18.00
C ARG A 27 -6.36 -21.78 18.50
N PHE A 28 -5.29 -21.30 17.86
CA PHE A 28 -3.90 -21.63 18.20
C PHE A 28 -3.24 -20.63 19.16
N GLN A 29 -4.00 -19.68 19.73
CA GLN A 29 -3.50 -18.62 20.62
C GLN A 29 -2.37 -17.76 20.00
N MET A 30 -2.35 -17.60 18.68
CA MET A 30 -1.45 -16.69 17.95
C MET A 30 -1.96 -15.24 18.04
N VAL A 31 -2.16 -14.75 19.26
CA VAL A 31 -2.74 -13.43 19.53
C VAL A 31 -1.77 -12.55 20.31
N ASP A 32 -1.71 -11.29 19.89
CA ASP A 32 -0.97 -10.26 20.59
C ASP A 32 -1.75 -9.76 21.80
N VAL A 33 -1.36 -10.14 23.01
CA VAL A 33 -2.01 -9.65 24.23
C VAL A 33 -1.48 -8.25 24.62
N PRO A 34 -2.35 -7.28 24.95
CA PRO A 34 -1.95 -5.95 25.40
C PRO A 34 -0.95 -5.98 26.57
N GLY A 35 -0.07 -5.00 26.62
CA GLY A 35 0.91 -4.88 27.71
C GLY A 35 1.49 -3.47 27.84
N PRO A 36 2.34 -3.21 28.84
CA PRO A 36 2.84 -1.85 29.18
C PRO A 36 3.63 -1.16 28.05
N ARG A 37 4.03 -1.92 27.03
CA ARG A 37 4.82 -1.48 25.89
C ARG A 37 4.03 -1.39 24.58
N LYS A 38 2.77 -1.85 24.55
CA LYS A 38 1.97 -1.95 23.33
C LYS A 38 0.87 -0.89 23.31
N VAL A 39 0.53 -0.42 22.11
CA VAL A 39 -0.43 0.70 21.92
C VAL A 39 -1.88 0.20 21.82
N HIS A 40 -2.10 -1.08 21.49
CA HIS A 40 -3.43 -1.66 21.33
C HIS A 40 -4.06 -2.08 22.68
N ALA A 41 -5.37 -1.87 22.79
CA ALA A 41 -6.14 -2.14 24.02
C ALA A 41 -6.78 -3.54 24.07
N CYS A 42 -6.91 -4.22 22.92
CA CYS A 42 -7.52 -5.55 22.82
C CYS A 42 -6.52 -6.57 22.24
N PRO A 43 -6.69 -7.88 22.48
CA PRO A 43 -5.89 -8.89 21.82
C PRO A 43 -6.08 -8.88 20.30
N VAL A 44 -4.97 -8.83 19.53
CA VAL A 44 -5.02 -8.77 18.06
C VAL A 44 -4.25 -9.95 17.45
N PRO A 45 -4.83 -10.74 16.52
CA PRO A 45 -4.11 -11.85 15.88
C PRO A 45 -2.85 -11.42 15.12
N ARG A 46 -1.76 -12.20 15.19
CA ARG A 46 -0.47 -11.94 14.52
C ARG A 46 -0.17 -12.91 13.38
N VAL A 47 -1.06 -12.99 12.40
CA VAL A 47 -0.97 -13.99 11.31
C VAL A 47 -1.14 -13.41 9.91
N GLY A 48 -1.16 -12.08 9.78
CA GLY A 48 -1.34 -11.42 8.49
C GLY A 48 -0.25 -11.77 7.48
N GLY A 49 0.97 -12.01 7.94
CA GLY A 49 2.11 -12.39 7.11
C GLY A 49 1.90 -13.67 6.31
N VAL A 50 1.21 -14.67 6.89
CA VAL A 50 0.92 -15.93 6.18
C VAL A 50 -0.05 -15.69 5.03
N ALA A 51 -1.11 -14.91 5.27
CA ALA A 51 -2.07 -14.56 4.21
C ALA A 51 -1.40 -13.74 3.10
N MET A 52 -0.50 -12.81 3.45
CA MET A 52 0.26 -12.03 2.47
C MET A 52 1.24 -12.90 1.68
N ALA A 53 1.96 -13.83 2.33
CA ALA A 53 2.89 -14.73 1.68
C ALA A 53 2.17 -15.60 0.64
N LEU A 54 1.06 -16.24 1.03
CA LEU A 54 0.25 -17.03 0.11
C LEU A 54 -0.36 -16.19 -1.01
N GLY A 55 -0.85 -14.99 -0.66
CA GLY A 55 -1.36 -14.02 -1.62
C GLY A 55 -0.33 -13.61 -2.66
N ALA A 56 0.93 -13.43 -2.27
CA ALA A 56 2.00 -13.11 -3.20
C ALA A 56 2.52 -14.34 -3.97
N PHE A 57 2.71 -15.50 -3.33
CA PHE A 57 3.37 -16.64 -3.98
C PHE A 57 2.50 -17.36 -5.01
N VAL A 58 1.20 -17.53 -4.77
CA VAL A 58 0.29 -18.17 -5.73
C VAL A 58 0.38 -17.52 -7.12
N PRO A 59 0.18 -16.20 -7.26
CA PRO A 59 0.34 -15.51 -8.53
C PRO A 59 1.72 -15.75 -9.18
N LEU A 60 2.79 -15.66 -8.39
CA LEU A 60 4.16 -15.79 -8.90
C LEU A 60 4.47 -17.19 -9.44
N ILE A 61 3.99 -18.23 -8.76
CA ILE A 61 4.14 -19.62 -9.21
C ILE A 61 3.39 -19.86 -10.52
N LEU A 62 2.23 -19.21 -10.71
CA LEU A 62 1.42 -19.38 -11.91
C LEU A 62 2.02 -18.73 -13.17
N TRP A 63 2.73 -17.61 -13.01
CA TRP A 63 3.17 -16.79 -14.16
C TRP A 63 4.66 -16.83 -14.48
N THR A 64 5.51 -17.27 -13.55
CA THR A 64 6.96 -17.22 -13.77
C THR A 64 7.53 -18.53 -14.30
N ALA A 65 8.53 -18.43 -15.17
CA ALA A 65 9.17 -19.57 -15.84
C ALA A 65 10.18 -20.33 -14.96
N GLY A 66 10.18 -20.11 -13.64
CA GLY A 66 11.06 -20.82 -12.72
C GLY A 66 12.56 -20.57 -12.95
N SER A 67 12.95 -19.33 -13.30
CA SER A 67 14.36 -18.94 -13.47
C SER A 67 15.19 -19.26 -12.21
N GLY A 68 16.53 -19.32 -12.34
CA GLY A 68 17.42 -19.57 -11.19
C GLY A 68 17.20 -18.56 -10.05
N PHE A 69 16.99 -17.29 -10.41
CA PHE A 69 16.62 -16.22 -9.48
C PHE A 69 15.27 -16.48 -8.81
N VAL A 70 14.23 -16.80 -9.58
CA VAL A 70 12.89 -17.10 -9.06
C VAL A 70 12.94 -18.24 -8.04
N ARG A 71 13.63 -19.34 -8.36
CA ARG A 71 13.76 -20.49 -7.45
C ARG A 71 14.51 -20.12 -6.18
N ALA A 72 15.62 -19.38 -6.29
CA ALA A 72 16.40 -18.94 -5.15
C ALA A 72 15.61 -17.99 -4.24
N TYR A 73 14.87 -17.04 -4.82
CA TYR A 73 14.00 -16.13 -4.09
C TYR A 73 12.88 -16.88 -3.36
N LEU A 74 12.14 -17.75 -4.06
CA LEU A 74 11.04 -18.51 -3.46
C LEU A 74 11.55 -19.43 -2.34
N ALA A 75 12.73 -20.04 -2.50
CA ALA A 75 13.36 -20.84 -1.45
C ALA A 75 13.72 -19.99 -0.22
N GLY A 76 14.39 -18.85 -0.41
CA GLY A 76 14.74 -17.95 0.70
C GLY A 76 13.51 -17.36 1.39
N ALA A 77 12.50 -16.96 0.61
CA ALA A 77 11.24 -16.44 1.13
C ALA A 77 10.46 -17.52 1.90
N ALA A 78 10.45 -18.78 1.44
CA ALA A 78 9.85 -19.89 2.16
C ALA A 78 10.55 -20.18 3.50
N VAL A 79 11.90 -20.11 3.54
CA VAL A 79 12.66 -20.21 4.79
C VAL A 79 12.24 -19.13 5.78
N LEU A 80 12.17 -17.87 5.35
CA LEU A 80 11.73 -16.77 6.22
C LEU A 80 10.30 -16.91 6.70
N VAL A 81 9.38 -17.30 5.81
CA VAL A 81 7.98 -17.53 6.19
C VAL A 81 7.87 -18.67 7.21
N ALA A 82 8.64 -19.74 7.06
CA ALA A 82 8.67 -20.84 8.02
C ALA A 82 9.22 -20.40 9.38
N PHE A 83 10.36 -19.71 9.41
CA PHE A 83 10.95 -19.22 10.67
C PHE A 83 10.07 -18.16 11.34
N GLY A 84 9.51 -17.24 10.57
CA GLY A 84 8.57 -16.23 11.06
C GLY A 84 7.30 -16.86 11.63
N LEU A 85 6.75 -17.89 10.98
CA LEU A 85 5.57 -18.58 11.49
C LEU A 85 5.85 -19.33 12.80
N VAL A 86 7.03 -19.96 12.90
CA VAL A 86 7.47 -20.60 14.14
C VAL A 86 7.69 -19.55 15.24
N ASP A 87 8.18 -18.37 14.91
CA ASP A 87 8.32 -17.26 15.85
C ASP A 87 6.97 -16.73 16.35
N ASP A 88 6.03 -16.46 15.43
CA ASP A 88 4.68 -16.00 15.76
C ASP A 88 3.93 -17.03 16.63
N LEU A 89 4.30 -18.31 16.53
CA LEU A 89 3.76 -19.42 17.32
C LEU A 89 4.41 -19.62 18.69
N ARG A 90 5.75 -19.59 18.75
CA ARG A 90 6.53 -20.08 19.91
C ARG A 90 7.38 -19.00 20.57
N GLY A 91 7.58 -17.85 19.94
CA GLY A 91 8.49 -16.81 20.40
C GLY A 91 9.96 -17.27 20.33
N LEU A 92 10.53 -17.26 19.13
CA LEU A 92 11.93 -17.60 18.90
C LEU A 92 12.87 -16.52 19.47
N GLY A 93 14.03 -16.96 19.95
CA GLY A 93 15.11 -16.06 20.36
C GLY A 93 15.74 -15.34 19.15
N TYR A 94 16.39 -14.20 19.40
CA TYR A 94 17.03 -13.40 18.34
C TYR A 94 18.03 -14.22 17.52
N ARG A 95 18.80 -15.13 18.13
CA ARG A 95 19.79 -15.97 17.43
C ARG A 95 19.16 -16.88 16.37
N THR A 96 18.04 -17.53 16.70
CA THR A 96 17.31 -18.41 15.77
C THR A 96 16.65 -17.63 14.64
N LYS A 97 16.18 -16.40 14.90
CA LYS A 97 15.66 -15.51 13.84
C LYS A 97 16.76 -15.12 12.88
N PHE A 98 17.91 -14.68 13.40
CA PHE A 98 19.08 -14.33 12.61
C PHE A 98 19.56 -15.50 11.74
N LEU A 99 19.54 -16.73 12.27
CA LEU A 99 19.87 -17.92 11.48
C LEU A 99 18.95 -18.08 10.27
N GLY A 100 17.63 -17.97 10.45
CA GLY A 100 16.67 -18.03 9.34
C GLY A 100 16.90 -16.94 8.29
N GLN A 101 17.18 -15.71 8.73
CA GLN A 101 17.49 -14.58 7.84
C GLN A 101 18.79 -14.80 7.06
N ILE A 102 19.84 -15.31 7.70
CA ILE A 102 21.12 -15.64 7.05
C ILE A 102 20.93 -16.77 6.04
N LEU A 103 20.20 -17.83 6.38
CA LEU A 103 19.92 -18.94 5.45
C LEU A 103 19.16 -18.45 4.21
N ALA A 104 18.14 -17.60 4.39
CA ALA A 104 17.40 -17.02 3.28
C ALA A 104 18.27 -16.08 2.42
N ALA A 105 19.12 -15.26 3.06
CA ALA A 105 20.06 -14.39 2.34
C ALA A 105 21.08 -15.21 1.54
N ILE A 106 21.67 -16.27 2.12
CA ILE A 106 22.60 -17.17 1.43
C ILE A 106 21.93 -17.82 0.22
N ALA A 107 20.67 -18.27 0.35
CA ALA A 107 19.94 -18.87 -0.77
C ALA A 107 19.92 -17.95 -2.00
N VAL A 108 19.65 -16.65 -1.78
CA VAL A 108 19.55 -15.66 -2.86
C VAL A 108 20.92 -15.12 -3.32
N VAL A 109 21.88 -14.96 -2.41
CA VAL A 109 23.23 -14.46 -2.74
C VAL A 109 24.03 -15.51 -3.52
N VAL A 110 24.03 -16.76 -3.06
CA VAL A 110 24.86 -17.83 -3.64
C VAL A 110 24.19 -18.46 -4.86
N TYR A 111 22.91 -18.86 -4.76
CA TYR A 111 22.22 -19.54 -5.87
C TYR A 111 21.49 -18.56 -6.80
N GLY A 112 20.99 -17.44 -6.27
CA GLY A 112 20.32 -16.40 -7.06
C GLY A 112 21.28 -15.39 -7.70
N GLY A 113 22.55 -15.39 -7.30
CA GLY A 113 23.57 -14.45 -7.79
C GLY A 113 23.26 -12.99 -7.44
N ILE A 114 22.46 -12.74 -6.40
CA ILE A 114 22.06 -11.39 -5.99
C ILE A 114 23.08 -10.87 -4.99
N ARG A 115 24.02 -10.07 -5.48
CA ARG A 115 25.14 -9.56 -4.70
C ARG A 115 25.45 -8.12 -5.05
N VAL A 116 25.98 -7.40 -4.06
CA VAL A 116 26.50 -6.04 -4.19
C VAL A 116 27.90 -6.14 -4.78
N ASP A 117 27.97 -6.16 -6.11
CA ASP A 117 29.21 -6.28 -6.89
C ASP A 117 29.83 -4.92 -7.21
N SER A 118 29.05 -3.84 -7.17
CA SER A 118 29.50 -2.49 -7.51
C SER A 118 28.91 -1.45 -6.57
N LEU A 119 29.74 -0.45 -6.23
CA LEU A 119 29.32 0.79 -5.56
C LEU A 119 29.31 1.98 -6.54
N GLY A 120 29.38 1.69 -7.84
CA GLY A 120 29.45 2.69 -8.91
C GLY A 120 30.70 3.57 -8.78
N THR A 121 30.52 4.86 -9.05
CA THR A 121 31.55 5.92 -9.04
C THR A 121 32.11 6.25 -7.65
N LEU A 122 31.65 5.57 -6.59
CA LEU A 122 32.30 5.65 -5.27
C LEU A 122 33.64 4.93 -5.23
N LEU A 123 33.82 3.91 -6.08
CA LEU A 123 35.09 3.25 -6.31
C LEU A 123 35.70 3.76 -7.61
N PRO A 124 37.03 3.78 -7.75
CA PRO A 124 37.69 4.13 -9.01
C PRO A 124 37.18 3.26 -10.16
N ASP A 125 37.04 3.85 -11.35
CA ASP A 125 36.53 3.17 -12.54
C ASP A 125 37.31 1.85 -12.77
N ALA A 126 36.57 0.75 -12.92
CA ALA A 126 37.01 -0.66 -13.00
C ALA A 126 37.18 -1.45 -11.68
N LEU A 127 37.06 -0.84 -10.49
CA LEU A 127 37.04 -1.61 -9.24
C LEU A 127 35.62 -2.12 -8.91
N THR A 128 35.39 -3.40 -9.12
CA THR A 128 34.23 -4.11 -8.53
C THR A 128 34.58 -4.59 -7.12
N VAL A 129 33.56 -4.74 -6.29
CA VAL A 129 33.69 -5.33 -4.95
C VAL A 129 34.21 -6.77 -5.10
N PRO A 130 35.34 -7.15 -4.48
CA PRO A 130 35.86 -8.51 -4.57
C PRO A 130 34.83 -9.54 -4.08
N GLY A 131 34.66 -10.66 -4.79
CA GLY A 131 33.61 -11.65 -4.50
C GLY A 131 33.62 -12.19 -3.06
N TRP A 132 34.80 -12.34 -2.45
CA TRP A 132 34.95 -12.77 -1.06
C TRP A 132 34.37 -11.77 -0.05
N PHE A 133 34.31 -10.48 -0.42
CA PHE A 133 33.71 -9.42 0.39
C PHE A 133 32.26 -9.11 -0.04
N ALA A 134 31.96 -9.21 -1.34
CA ALA A 134 30.63 -8.96 -1.88
C ALA A 134 29.59 -9.92 -1.28
N VAL A 135 29.93 -11.19 -1.08
CA VAL A 135 29.01 -12.18 -0.49
C VAL A 135 28.65 -11.83 0.96
N PRO A 136 29.59 -11.69 1.91
CA PRO A 136 29.28 -11.23 3.27
C PRO A 136 28.56 -9.88 3.31
N LEU A 137 29.00 -8.91 2.50
CA LEU A 137 28.37 -7.60 2.42
C LEU A 137 26.89 -7.72 2.03
N SER A 138 26.58 -8.51 1.01
CA SER A 138 25.20 -8.71 0.54
C SER A 138 24.34 -9.39 1.59
N VAL A 139 24.87 -10.38 2.30
CA VAL A 139 24.16 -11.01 3.43
C VAL A 139 23.87 -9.99 4.53
N ILE A 140 24.86 -9.17 4.92
CA ILE A 140 24.68 -8.13 5.93
C ILE A 140 23.61 -7.11 5.50
N VAL A 141 23.63 -6.67 4.24
CA VAL A 141 22.64 -5.73 3.71
C VAL A 141 21.23 -6.34 3.74
N ILE A 142 21.07 -7.58 3.23
CA ILE A 142 19.77 -8.25 3.19
C ILE A 142 19.22 -8.47 4.61
N VAL A 143 20.03 -9.01 5.52
CA VAL A 143 19.63 -9.27 6.91
C VAL A 143 19.34 -7.95 7.64
N GLY A 144 20.19 -6.94 7.46
CA GLY A 144 20.03 -5.62 8.08
C GLY A 144 18.75 -4.92 7.67
N VAL A 145 18.44 -4.89 6.37
CA VAL A 145 17.17 -4.35 5.85
C VAL A 145 15.98 -5.18 6.32
N THR A 146 16.10 -6.51 6.33
CA THR A 146 15.05 -7.41 6.85
C THR A 146 14.68 -7.06 8.28
N ASN A 147 15.68 -6.88 9.14
CA ASN A 147 15.48 -6.49 10.52
C ASN A 147 14.97 -5.04 10.66
N ALA A 148 15.37 -4.13 9.78
CA ALA A 148 14.88 -2.75 9.79
C ALA A 148 13.37 -2.67 9.52
N PHE A 149 12.87 -3.44 8.56
CA PHE A 149 11.43 -3.55 8.30
C PHE A 149 10.67 -4.23 9.44
N ASN A 150 11.24 -5.27 10.06
CA ASN A 150 10.67 -5.91 11.25
C ASN A 150 10.50 -4.92 12.41
N LEU A 151 11.50 -4.06 12.66
CA LEU A 151 11.43 -3.02 13.69
C LEU A 151 10.49 -1.86 13.35
N THR A 152 10.17 -1.66 12.07
CA THR A 152 9.24 -0.62 11.61
C THR A 152 7.77 -0.98 11.91
N ASP A 153 7.46 -2.26 12.17
CA ASP A 153 6.12 -2.76 12.48
C ASP A 153 5.69 -2.45 13.93
N GLY A 154 5.73 -1.17 14.30
CA GLY A 154 5.41 -0.68 15.64
C GLY A 154 4.04 0.00 15.79
N LEU A 155 3.39 0.35 14.67
CA LEU A 155 2.09 1.02 14.62
C LEU A 155 1.19 0.42 13.52
N ASP A 156 -0.13 0.44 13.75
CA ASP A 156 -1.15 -0.04 12.80
C ASP A 156 -0.99 0.61 11.42
N GLY A 157 -0.78 -0.22 10.39
CA GLY A 157 -0.59 0.19 9.01
C GLY A 157 0.84 0.55 8.64
N LEU A 158 1.70 0.94 9.59
CA LEU A 158 2.97 1.62 9.30
C LEU A 158 3.92 0.83 8.39
N ALA A 159 4.30 -0.38 8.80
CA ALA A 159 5.21 -1.22 8.00
C ALA A 159 4.60 -1.62 6.66
N GLY A 160 3.28 -1.91 6.64
CA GLY A 160 2.54 -2.21 5.42
C GLY A 160 2.57 -1.06 4.42
N GLY A 161 2.26 0.17 4.85
CA GLY A 161 2.23 1.32 3.94
C GLY A 161 3.60 1.74 3.43
N ILE A 162 4.64 1.71 4.29
CA ILE A 162 6.02 1.94 3.84
C ILE A 162 6.40 0.91 2.78
N SER A 163 6.11 -0.36 3.04
CA SER A 163 6.38 -1.45 2.09
C SER A 163 5.61 -1.28 0.79
N LEU A 164 4.35 -0.85 0.83
CA LEU A 164 3.56 -0.58 -0.39
C LEU A 164 4.23 0.48 -1.26
N LEU A 165 4.66 1.61 -0.66
CA LEU A 165 5.36 2.68 -1.38
C LEU A 165 6.69 2.17 -1.98
N VAL A 166 7.44 1.36 -1.21
CA VAL A 166 8.69 0.74 -1.66
C VAL A 166 8.46 -0.20 -2.85
N PHE A 167 7.51 -1.13 -2.79
CA PHE A 167 7.26 -2.06 -3.88
C PHE A 167 6.65 -1.40 -5.12
N CYS A 168 5.83 -0.34 -4.97
CA CYS A 168 5.41 0.47 -6.10
C CYS A 168 6.61 1.14 -6.80
N CYS A 169 7.55 1.69 -6.03
CA CYS A 169 8.77 2.30 -6.56
C CYS A 169 9.69 1.27 -7.23
N ILE A 170 10.01 0.17 -6.56
CA ILE A 170 10.82 -0.92 -7.10
C ILE A 170 10.17 -1.51 -8.36
N GLY A 171 8.84 -1.73 -8.35
CA GLY A 171 8.10 -2.22 -9.51
C GLY A 171 8.23 -1.29 -10.71
N TYR A 172 8.07 0.03 -10.51
CA TYR A 172 8.26 1.00 -11.57
C TYR A 172 9.71 1.03 -12.12
N LEU A 173 10.71 0.98 -11.25
CA LEU A 173 12.11 0.92 -11.67
C LEU A 173 12.45 -0.42 -12.37
N ALA A 174 11.85 -1.52 -11.93
CA ALA A 174 11.96 -2.82 -12.58
C ALA A 174 11.36 -2.79 -14.00
N TYR A 175 10.20 -2.15 -14.17
CA TYR A 175 9.61 -1.88 -15.48
C TYR A 175 10.57 -1.11 -16.41
N LEU A 176 11.18 -0.02 -15.91
CA LEU A 176 12.14 0.78 -16.69
C LEU A 176 13.41 0.01 -17.06
N SER A 177 13.89 -0.87 -16.17
CA SER A 177 15.07 -1.72 -16.42
C SER A 177 14.77 -3.00 -17.23
N GLY A 178 13.51 -3.23 -17.61
CA GLY A 178 13.09 -4.45 -18.32
C GLY A 178 13.13 -5.73 -17.45
N ASN A 179 13.22 -5.60 -16.13
CA ASN A 179 13.30 -6.72 -15.20
C ASN A 179 11.89 -7.24 -14.83
N ASN A 180 11.34 -8.08 -15.70
CA ASN A 180 9.97 -8.60 -15.56
C ASN A 180 9.76 -9.45 -14.30
N ASP A 181 10.77 -10.21 -13.86
CA ASP A 181 10.68 -11.04 -12.64
C ASP A 181 10.44 -10.14 -11.42
N VAL A 182 11.28 -9.12 -11.22
CA VAL A 182 11.14 -8.19 -10.07
C VAL A 182 9.87 -7.34 -10.19
N LEU A 183 9.48 -6.95 -11.41
CA LEU A 183 8.23 -6.22 -11.65
C LEU A 183 7.02 -7.04 -11.18
N LEU A 184 6.89 -8.30 -11.63
CA LEU A 184 5.79 -9.18 -11.23
C LEU A 184 5.80 -9.42 -9.72
N PHE A 185 6.98 -9.62 -9.13
CA PHE A 185 7.12 -9.88 -7.71
C PHE A 185 6.70 -8.68 -6.86
N SER A 186 7.11 -7.49 -7.28
CA SER A 186 6.75 -6.23 -6.62
C SER A 186 5.26 -5.95 -6.72
N LEU A 187 4.63 -6.22 -7.87
CA LEU A 187 3.18 -6.09 -8.06
C LEU A 187 2.39 -7.10 -7.23
N ALA A 188 2.85 -8.35 -7.13
CA ALA A 188 2.23 -9.37 -6.28
C ALA A 188 2.29 -8.98 -4.81
N LEU A 189 3.45 -8.52 -4.31
CA LEU A 189 3.59 -8.05 -2.94
C LEU A 189 2.77 -6.78 -2.69
N ALA A 190 2.76 -5.82 -3.61
CA ALA A 190 1.94 -4.62 -3.50
C ALA A 190 0.45 -4.97 -3.40
N GLY A 191 -0.04 -5.91 -4.22
CA GLY A 191 -1.41 -6.43 -4.14
C GLY A 191 -1.71 -7.10 -2.80
N ALA A 192 -0.80 -7.96 -2.31
CA ALA A 192 -0.96 -8.64 -1.02
C ALA A 192 -0.98 -7.66 0.15
N ILE A 193 -0.05 -6.69 0.16
CA ILE A 193 0.01 -5.61 1.16
C ILE A 193 -1.26 -4.77 1.14
N PHE A 194 -1.74 -4.39 -0.06
CA PHE A 194 -2.98 -3.63 -0.19
C PHE A 194 -4.17 -4.37 0.40
N GLY A 195 -4.28 -5.67 0.15
CA GLY A 195 -5.30 -6.54 0.76
C GLY A 195 -5.17 -6.64 2.28
N PHE A 196 -3.94 -6.72 2.80
CA PHE A 196 -3.66 -6.76 4.23
C PHE A 196 -3.96 -5.44 4.95
N LEU A 197 -3.59 -4.30 4.35
CA LEU A 197 -3.81 -2.97 4.93
C LEU A 197 -5.30 -2.69 5.21
N ARG A 198 -6.21 -3.36 4.48
CA ARG A 198 -7.65 -3.29 4.76
C ARG A 198 -8.03 -3.68 6.19
N TYR A 199 -7.24 -4.59 6.79
CA TYR A 199 -7.43 -5.16 8.13
C TYR A 199 -6.43 -4.61 9.16
N ASN A 200 -5.31 -4.04 8.71
CA ASN A 200 -4.25 -3.54 9.57
C ASN A 200 -4.25 -2.02 9.75
N THR A 201 -4.98 -1.26 8.94
CA THR A 201 -5.08 0.19 9.10
C THR A 201 -5.82 0.54 10.40
N HIS A 202 -5.29 1.52 11.15
CA HIS A 202 -5.79 1.88 12.48
C HIS A 202 -7.31 2.17 12.50
N PRO A 203 -8.06 1.59 13.46
CA PRO A 203 -7.64 0.59 14.45
C PRO A 203 -7.47 -0.81 13.82
N ALA A 204 -6.31 -1.42 14.00
CA ALA A 204 -6.01 -2.74 13.42
C ALA A 204 -6.84 -3.87 14.06
N ILE A 205 -7.29 -4.79 13.21
CA ILE A 205 -7.93 -6.06 13.61
C ILE A 205 -7.03 -7.26 13.34
N LEU A 206 -5.87 -7.04 12.70
CA LEU A 206 -4.87 -8.05 12.37
C LEU A 206 -3.49 -7.40 12.30
N PHE A 207 -2.48 -8.04 12.90
CA PHE A 207 -1.07 -7.69 12.74
C PHE A 207 -0.39 -8.62 11.74
N MET A 208 0.63 -8.10 11.06
CA MET A 208 1.37 -8.92 10.08
C MET A 208 2.23 -9.98 10.75
N GLY A 209 2.70 -9.73 11.98
CA GLY A 209 3.60 -10.63 12.69
C GLY A 209 5.01 -10.62 12.10
N ASP A 210 5.90 -11.40 12.71
CA ASP A 210 7.28 -11.54 12.26
C ASP A 210 7.36 -12.20 10.89
N THR A 211 6.43 -13.12 10.59
CA THR A 211 6.30 -13.74 9.26
C THR A 211 6.20 -12.69 8.15
N GLY A 212 5.31 -11.71 8.33
CA GLY A 212 5.04 -10.72 7.29
C GLY A 212 6.14 -9.70 7.18
N SER A 213 6.55 -9.10 8.29
CA SER A 213 7.50 -7.99 8.29
C SER A 213 8.89 -8.42 7.80
N GLN A 214 9.33 -9.63 8.15
CA GLN A 214 10.59 -10.19 7.64
C GLN A 214 10.50 -10.51 6.14
N LEU A 215 9.38 -11.08 5.67
CA LEU A 215 9.19 -11.34 4.23
C LEU A 215 9.27 -10.04 3.41
N LEU A 216 8.63 -8.96 3.88
CA LEU A 216 8.64 -7.68 3.17
C LEU A 216 10.04 -7.07 3.15
N GLY A 217 10.74 -7.03 4.29
CA GLY A 217 12.10 -6.49 4.36
C GLY A 217 13.11 -7.26 3.50
N PHE A 218 13.06 -8.59 3.56
CA PHE A 218 13.89 -9.45 2.71
C PHE A 218 13.61 -9.21 1.22
N SER A 219 12.33 -9.20 0.83
CA SER A 219 11.96 -9.00 -0.57
C SER A 219 12.37 -7.62 -1.08
N ALA A 220 12.18 -6.58 -0.27
CA ALA A 220 12.60 -5.22 -0.61
C ALA A 220 14.12 -5.13 -0.81
N ALA A 221 14.92 -5.74 0.06
CA ALA A 221 16.38 -5.78 -0.07
C ALA A 221 16.83 -6.52 -1.33
N VAL A 222 16.31 -7.74 -1.53
CA VAL A 222 16.66 -8.60 -2.68
C VAL A 222 16.31 -7.91 -4.00
N PHE A 223 15.12 -7.33 -4.09
CA PHE A 223 14.66 -6.68 -5.32
C PHE A 223 15.43 -5.41 -5.61
N ALA A 224 15.70 -4.59 -4.59
CA ALA A 224 16.50 -3.39 -4.74
C ALA A 224 17.90 -3.73 -5.24
N ILE A 225 18.58 -4.75 -4.69
CA ILE A 225 19.88 -5.21 -5.20
C ILE A 225 19.76 -5.73 -6.63
N LYS A 226 18.73 -6.52 -6.96
CA LYS A 226 18.56 -7.09 -8.30
C LYS A 226 18.35 -6.05 -9.40
N ILE A 227 17.67 -4.93 -9.12
CA ILE A 227 17.45 -3.89 -10.13
C ILE A 227 18.63 -2.92 -10.29
N THR A 228 19.51 -2.80 -9.28
CA THR A 228 20.62 -1.82 -9.28
C THR A 228 22.01 -2.42 -9.45
N GLN A 229 22.13 -3.74 -9.49
CA GLN A 229 23.40 -4.44 -9.73
C GLN A 229 23.39 -5.14 -11.10
N GLY A 230 24.59 -5.37 -11.65
CA GLY A 230 24.76 -5.97 -12.98
C GLY A 230 24.62 -4.95 -14.11
N ALA A 231 24.17 -5.41 -15.28
CA ALA A 231 24.02 -4.57 -16.47
C ALA A 231 22.70 -3.76 -16.41
N THR A 232 22.70 -2.69 -15.62
CA THR A 232 21.54 -1.81 -15.40
C THR A 232 21.98 -0.35 -15.45
N PRO A 233 21.17 0.56 -16.02
CA PRO A 233 21.45 1.99 -15.99
C PRO A 233 21.15 2.64 -14.63
N LEU A 234 20.56 1.89 -13.69
CA LEU A 234 20.21 2.38 -12.36
C LEU A 234 21.45 2.46 -11.47
N SER A 235 21.58 3.54 -10.70
CA SER A 235 22.66 3.67 -9.72
C SER A 235 22.63 2.55 -8.66
N PRO A 236 23.79 1.93 -8.37
CA PRO A 236 23.96 1.00 -7.25
C PRO A 236 23.50 1.52 -5.88
N LEU A 237 23.48 2.84 -5.67
CA LEU A 237 23.11 3.48 -4.40
C LEU A 237 21.62 3.80 -4.27
N LEU A 238 20.84 3.63 -5.33
CA LEU A 238 19.39 3.87 -5.28
C LEU A 238 18.66 3.12 -4.14
N PRO A 239 19.05 1.90 -3.72
CA PRO A 239 18.46 1.23 -2.56
C PRO A 239 18.56 2.05 -1.26
N LEU A 240 19.58 2.90 -1.09
CA LEU A 240 19.69 3.79 0.07
C LEU A 240 18.56 4.81 0.13
N ILE A 241 18.06 5.26 -1.02
CA ILE A 241 16.94 6.21 -1.06
C ILE A 241 15.62 5.46 -0.89
N ILE A 242 15.45 4.32 -1.59
CA ILE A 242 14.20 3.54 -1.56
C ILE A 242 13.92 2.99 -0.16
N LEU A 243 14.94 2.42 0.50
CA LEU A 243 14.84 1.71 1.78
C LEU A 243 15.38 2.53 2.95
N GLY A 244 15.79 3.77 2.68
CA GLY A 244 16.57 4.60 3.58
C GLY A 244 15.87 4.90 4.89
N LEU A 245 14.56 5.16 4.89
CA LEU A 245 13.87 5.58 6.10
C LEU A 245 13.80 4.47 7.17
N PRO A 246 13.38 3.21 6.87
CA PRO A 246 13.49 2.10 7.82
C PRO A 246 14.93 1.86 8.32
N VAL A 247 15.91 1.92 7.41
CA VAL A 247 17.32 1.70 7.73
C VAL A 247 17.84 2.80 8.66
N LEU A 248 17.51 4.07 8.37
CA LEU A 248 17.90 5.22 9.15
C LEU A 248 17.31 5.17 10.56
N ASP A 249 16.02 4.83 10.70
CA ASP A 249 15.38 4.67 12.02
C ASP A 249 16.13 3.61 12.85
N THR A 250 16.38 2.45 12.24
CA THR A 250 17.05 1.32 12.90
C THR A 250 18.48 1.68 13.32
N ILE A 251 19.27 2.27 12.41
CA ILE A 251 20.64 2.71 12.71
C ILE A 251 20.64 3.76 13.83
N THR A 252 19.72 4.74 13.77
CA THR A 252 19.64 5.81 14.77
C THR A 252 19.38 5.24 16.16
N VAL A 253 18.43 4.32 16.26
CA VAL A 253 18.09 3.66 17.53
C VAL A 253 19.26 2.79 18.02
N MET A 254 19.91 2.02 17.14
CA MET A 254 21.10 1.22 17.51
C MET A 254 22.26 2.09 17.99
N VAL A 255 22.56 3.20 17.31
CA VAL A 255 23.63 4.13 17.70
C VAL A 255 23.31 4.78 19.05
N SER A 256 22.06 5.18 19.29
CA SER A 256 21.65 5.72 20.59
C SER A 256 21.90 4.71 21.72
N ARG A 257 21.54 3.44 21.52
CA ARG A 257 21.76 2.37 22.50
C ARG A 257 23.24 2.17 22.83
N ILE A 258 24.09 2.18 21.81
CA ILE A 258 25.55 2.03 21.97
C ILE A 258 26.11 3.19 22.77
N ARG A 259 25.66 4.43 22.51
CA ARG A 259 26.06 5.62 23.28
C ARG A 259 25.63 5.53 24.76
N ASP A 260 24.51 4.89 25.03
CA ASP A 260 24.00 4.64 26.39
C ASP A 260 24.65 3.41 27.07
N GLY A 261 25.65 2.78 26.44
CA GLY A 261 26.31 1.57 26.96
C GLY A 261 25.46 0.31 26.92
N ARG A 262 24.35 0.31 26.18
CA ARG A 262 23.42 -0.83 26.03
C ARG A 262 23.70 -1.61 24.75
N SER A 263 23.29 -2.87 24.74
CA SER A 263 23.35 -3.69 23.53
C SER A 263 22.50 -3.07 22.40
N PRO A 264 22.99 -3.02 21.15
CA PRO A 264 22.20 -2.54 20.02
C PRO A 264 20.92 -3.37 19.77
N PHE A 265 20.87 -4.60 20.27
CA PHE A 265 19.73 -5.53 20.14
C PHE A 265 18.75 -5.47 21.32
N SER A 266 18.96 -4.59 22.30
CA SER A 266 18.01 -4.44 23.41
C SER A 266 16.71 -3.77 22.93
N PRO A 267 15.52 -4.19 23.41
CA PRO A 267 14.24 -3.53 23.07
C PRO A 267 14.21 -2.06 23.54
N ASP A 268 13.68 -1.14 22.72
CA ASP A 268 13.61 0.29 23.07
C ASP A 268 12.41 1.01 22.40
N LYS A 269 12.02 2.17 22.93
CA LYS A 269 10.90 3.03 22.45
C LYS A 269 11.38 4.28 21.68
N ASN A 270 12.61 4.32 21.19
CA ASN A 270 13.19 5.52 20.58
C ASN A 270 13.05 5.60 19.05
N HIS A 271 12.23 4.73 18.46
CA HIS A 271 11.89 4.76 17.03
C HIS A 271 11.18 6.06 16.64
N PHE A 272 11.29 6.47 15.38
CA PHE A 272 10.71 7.71 14.86
C PHE A 272 9.22 7.86 15.19
N HIS A 273 8.46 6.77 15.08
CA HIS A 273 7.02 6.80 15.38
C HIS A 273 6.74 7.12 16.86
N HIS A 274 7.55 6.61 17.79
CA HIS A 274 7.42 6.93 19.21
C HIS A 274 7.86 8.36 19.52
N ARG A 275 8.93 8.87 18.89
CA ARG A 275 9.36 10.29 19.03
C ARG A 275 8.25 11.23 18.55
N LEU A 276 7.68 10.97 17.38
CA LEU A 276 6.56 11.73 16.83
C LEU A 276 5.32 11.73 17.75
N MET A 277 4.97 10.59 18.33
CA MET A 277 3.90 10.52 19.34
C MET A 277 4.28 11.23 20.65
N GLY A 278 5.56 11.19 21.04
CA GLY A 278 6.11 11.95 22.18
C GLY A 278 5.97 13.46 22.00
N PHE A 279 6.01 13.95 20.76
CA PHE A 279 5.70 15.33 20.41
C PHE A 279 4.19 15.65 20.42
N GLY A 280 3.31 14.67 20.68
CA GLY A 280 1.87 14.90 20.83
C GLY A 280 1.02 14.55 19.60
N LEU A 281 1.61 14.00 18.53
CA LEU A 281 0.87 13.44 17.40
C LEU A 281 0.08 12.20 17.83
N SER A 282 -1.11 12.03 17.27
CA SER A 282 -1.88 10.79 17.38
C SER A 282 -1.26 9.66 16.55
N HIS A 283 -1.72 8.44 16.79
CA HIS A 283 -1.28 7.25 16.05
C HIS A 283 -1.35 7.45 14.53
N SER A 284 -2.51 7.84 14.00
CA SER A 284 -2.71 8.03 12.56
C SER A 284 -1.89 9.20 11.99
N GLU A 285 -1.70 10.27 12.76
CA GLU A 285 -0.87 11.42 12.35
C GLU A 285 0.61 11.06 12.26
N ALA A 286 1.13 10.28 13.23
CA ALA A 286 2.50 9.79 13.19
C ALA A 286 2.75 8.87 11.98
N VAL A 287 1.82 7.95 11.72
CA VAL A 287 1.89 7.07 10.53
C VAL A 287 1.84 7.89 9.24
N LEU A 288 0.93 8.87 9.13
CA LEU A 288 0.82 9.74 7.97
C LEU A 288 2.09 10.57 7.75
N ALA A 289 2.68 11.13 8.81
CA ALA A 289 3.94 11.88 8.71
C ALA A 289 5.07 10.99 8.17
N ILE A 290 5.18 9.76 8.65
CA ILE A 290 6.19 8.81 8.16
C ILE A 290 5.90 8.40 6.70
N TYR A 291 4.64 8.20 6.32
CA TYR A 291 4.28 7.95 4.91
C TYR A 291 4.67 9.11 4.00
N LEU A 292 4.45 10.36 4.42
CA LEU A 292 4.86 11.55 3.67
C LEU A 292 6.38 11.60 3.51
N THR A 293 7.13 11.32 4.58
CA THR A 293 8.59 11.25 4.54
C THR A 293 9.08 10.14 3.60
N GLN A 294 8.47 8.95 3.66
CA GLN A 294 8.79 7.84 2.76
C GLN A 294 8.40 8.14 1.30
N ALA A 295 7.26 8.81 1.09
CA ALA A 295 6.78 9.26 -0.21
C ALA A 295 7.80 10.21 -0.88
N VAL A 296 8.34 11.17 -0.14
CA VAL A 296 9.42 12.05 -0.63
C VAL A 296 10.62 11.22 -1.06
N MET A 297 11.05 10.25 -0.24
CA MET A 297 12.19 9.38 -0.58
C MET A 297 11.95 8.58 -1.88
N VAL A 298 10.83 7.87 -2.00
CA VAL A 298 10.56 7.06 -3.21
C VAL A 298 10.35 7.91 -4.46
N VAL A 299 9.78 9.11 -4.34
CA VAL A 299 9.68 10.06 -5.45
C VAL A 299 11.06 10.58 -5.85
N SER A 300 11.90 10.95 -4.88
CA SER A 300 13.29 11.33 -5.15
C SER A 300 14.08 10.20 -5.80
N ALA A 301 13.88 8.95 -5.40
CA ALA A 301 14.49 7.79 -6.07
C ALA A 301 14.08 7.71 -7.54
N ILE A 302 12.81 7.94 -7.86
CA ILE A 302 12.35 7.97 -9.26
C ILE A 302 13.04 9.08 -10.04
N PHE A 303 13.11 10.31 -9.53
CA PHE A 303 13.72 11.44 -10.25
C PHE A 303 15.25 11.34 -10.35
N PHE A 304 15.93 10.86 -9.31
CA PHE A 304 17.40 10.79 -9.26
C PHE A 304 17.98 9.47 -9.79
N ARG A 305 17.15 8.55 -10.31
CA ARG A 305 17.59 7.21 -10.76
C ARG A 305 18.79 7.15 -11.73
N TYR A 306 19.02 8.22 -12.51
CA TYR A 306 20.12 8.34 -13.48
C TYR A 306 21.17 9.40 -13.10
N TYR A 307 21.10 9.94 -11.89
CA TYR A 307 22.13 10.85 -11.38
C TYR A 307 23.35 10.06 -10.89
N THR A 308 24.48 10.76 -10.68
CA THR A 308 25.72 10.15 -10.20
C THR A 308 25.56 9.58 -8.79
N ASP A 309 26.31 8.52 -8.47
CA ASP A 309 26.22 7.87 -7.15
C ASP A 309 26.53 8.87 -6.01
N TRP A 310 27.51 9.76 -6.23
CA TRP A 310 27.81 10.85 -5.30
C TRP A 310 26.61 11.78 -5.06
N ALA A 311 25.84 12.13 -6.10
CA ALA A 311 24.66 12.97 -5.93
C ALA A 311 23.59 12.27 -5.06
N LEU A 312 23.36 10.97 -5.28
CA LEU A 312 22.43 10.18 -4.47
C LEU A 312 22.90 10.08 -3.02
N LEU A 313 24.20 9.85 -2.80
CA LEU A 313 24.79 9.76 -1.46
C LEU A 313 24.67 11.09 -0.71
N ILE A 314 25.06 12.20 -1.35
CA ILE A 314 24.96 13.54 -0.77
C ILE A 314 23.51 13.87 -0.43
N PHE A 315 22.58 13.59 -1.35
CA PHE A 315 21.15 13.79 -1.10
C PHE A 315 20.65 12.99 0.09
N TYR A 316 20.99 11.69 0.17
CA TYR A 316 20.57 10.85 1.28
C TYR A 316 21.17 11.30 2.62
N VAL A 317 22.45 11.67 2.66
CA VAL A 317 23.11 12.19 3.85
C VAL A 317 22.50 13.52 4.29
N ALA A 318 22.26 14.45 3.35
CA ALA A 318 21.63 15.74 3.63
C ALA A 318 20.20 15.56 4.15
N PHE A 319 19.41 14.69 3.53
CA PHE A 319 18.07 14.34 3.99
C PHE A 319 18.09 13.74 5.40
N SER A 320 18.99 12.78 5.64
CA SER A 320 19.14 12.13 6.95
C SER A 320 19.55 13.12 8.03
N ALA A 321 20.52 14.01 7.74
CA ALA A 321 20.95 15.06 8.65
C ALA A 321 19.82 16.06 8.94
N ALA A 322 19.05 16.46 7.93
CA ALA A 322 17.92 17.36 8.09
C ALA A 322 16.81 16.73 8.94
N LEU A 323 16.43 15.49 8.67
CA LEU A 323 15.40 14.76 9.42
C LEU A 323 15.81 14.57 10.88
N LEU A 324 17.02 14.05 11.12
CA LEU A 324 17.55 13.82 12.47
C LEU A 324 17.76 15.14 13.22
N GLY A 325 18.23 16.18 12.54
CA GLY A 325 18.38 17.53 13.07
C GLY A 325 17.05 18.10 13.52
N ALA A 326 16.00 17.98 12.70
CA ALA A 326 14.65 18.43 13.02
C ALA A 326 14.07 17.68 14.24
N LEU A 327 14.18 16.35 14.28
CA LEU A 327 13.69 15.54 15.41
C LEU A 327 14.46 15.88 16.71
N THR A 328 15.78 16.06 16.62
CA THR A 328 16.60 16.39 17.80
C THR A 328 16.37 17.82 18.29
N ALA A 329 16.16 18.77 17.38
CA ALA A 329 15.76 20.13 17.73
C ALA A 329 14.38 20.15 18.42
N ALA A 330 13.42 19.36 17.93
CA ALA A 330 12.12 19.18 18.55
C ALA A 330 12.24 18.60 19.98
N ASP A 331 13.06 17.56 20.17
CA ASP A 331 13.32 17.00 21.50
C ASP A 331 13.95 18.02 22.46
N ARG A 332 14.97 18.77 22.02
CA ARG A 332 15.68 19.75 22.86
C ARG A 332 14.83 20.94 23.25
N THR A 333 14.00 21.41 22.34
CA THR A 333 13.08 22.54 22.58
C THR A 333 11.85 22.13 23.40
N GLY A 334 11.70 20.83 23.70
CA GLY A 334 10.47 20.30 24.28
C GLY A 334 9.26 20.56 23.39
N PHE A 335 9.48 20.62 22.06
CA PHE A 335 8.44 20.92 21.11
C PHE A 335 7.33 19.89 21.23
N ARG A 336 6.13 20.39 21.50
CA ARG A 336 4.91 19.61 21.40
C ARG A 336 4.09 20.23 20.31
N PHE A 337 3.62 19.39 19.38
CA PHE A 337 2.50 19.73 18.54
C PHE A 337 1.40 20.18 19.48
N LYS A 338 1.17 21.49 19.49
CA LYS A 338 -0.07 22.01 20.04
C LYS A 338 -1.12 21.28 19.23
N ARG A 339 -1.89 20.41 19.90
CA ARG A 339 -3.22 20.06 19.42
C ARG A 339 -3.97 21.35 19.45
N TYR A 340 -3.74 22.16 18.42
CA TYR A 340 -4.57 23.29 18.18
C TYR A 340 -5.96 22.67 18.04
N PRO A 341 -6.91 23.12 18.84
CA PRO A 341 -8.28 23.09 18.41
C PRO A 341 -8.37 24.09 17.24
N LEU A 342 -7.56 23.99 16.18
CA LEU A 342 -7.74 24.80 14.98
C LEU A 342 -9.15 24.53 14.43
N ILE A 343 -9.71 23.35 14.73
CA ILE A 343 -11.11 23.02 14.51
C ILE A 343 -12.06 23.52 15.61
N ASP A 344 -11.69 23.74 16.87
CA ASP A 344 -12.65 24.26 17.89
C ASP A 344 -12.56 25.78 18.11
N ASP A 345 -11.41 26.41 17.90
CA ASP A 345 -11.20 27.85 18.03
C ASP A 345 -11.45 28.60 16.70
N ALA A 346 -11.07 28.06 15.52
CA ALA A 346 -11.60 28.61 14.25
C ALA A 346 -13.11 28.38 14.13
N VAL A 347 -13.64 27.41 14.89
CA VAL A 347 -15.08 27.23 15.04
C VAL A 347 -15.72 28.20 16.00
N LYS A 348 -15.05 28.71 17.02
CA LYS A 348 -15.68 29.77 17.81
C LYS A 348 -16.08 30.96 16.93
N GLY A 349 -15.30 31.24 15.87
CA GLY A 349 -15.66 32.20 14.81
C GLY A 349 -16.63 31.67 13.73
N MET A 350 -16.62 30.37 13.43
CA MET A 350 -17.51 29.71 12.45
C MET A 350 -18.73 28.97 13.05
N ARG A 351 -19.09 29.19 14.33
CA ARG A 351 -20.18 28.46 15.00
C ARG A 351 -21.51 28.63 14.25
N THR A 352 -21.76 29.80 13.70
CA THR A 352 -22.91 30.11 12.84
C THR A 352 -22.96 29.33 11.51
N ILE A 353 -21.83 28.88 10.96
CA ILE A 353 -21.77 28.06 9.73
C ILE A 353 -21.64 26.56 10.06
N ARG A 354 -20.91 26.21 11.13
CA ARG A 354 -20.72 24.82 11.62
C ARG A 354 -22.02 24.23 12.17
N ASP A 355 -23.01 25.04 12.56
CA ASP A 355 -24.36 24.62 12.98
C ASP A 355 -25.34 24.35 11.82
N GLY A 356 -24.96 24.68 10.58
CA GLY A 356 -25.78 24.39 9.41
C GLY A 356 -25.77 22.90 9.04
N GLN A 357 -26.65 22.09 9.63
CA GLN A 357 -26.98 20.73 9.12
C GLN A 357 -27.30 20.73 7.62
N TRP A 358 -27.69 21.88 7.07
CA TRP A 358 -27.94 22.11 5.66
C TRP A 358 -26.73 21.83 4.75
N ILE A 359 -25.50 22.20 5.12
CA ILE A 359 -24.32 21.93 4.28
C ILE A 359 -24.11 20.42 4.13
N VAL A 360 -24.21 19.68 5.23
CA VAL A 360 -24.10 18.22 5.23
C VAL A 360 -25.25 17.59 4.45
N ARG A 361 -26.49 18.06 4.67
CA ARG A 361 -27.68 17.54 3.99
C ARG A 361 -27.60 17.78 2.48
N ILE A 362 -27.23 18.97 2.04
CA ILE A 362 -27.07 19.31 0.61
C ILE A 362 -25.93 18.48 0.02
N SER A 363 -24.74 18.49 0.62
CA SER A 363 -23.56 17.77 0.10
C SER A 363 -23.82 16.27 0.00
N PHE A 364 -24.46 15.67 1.01
CA PHE A 364 -24.84 14.27 0.99
C PHE A 364 -25.94 13.98 -0.03
N THR A 365 -26.95 14.84 -0.16
CA THR A 365 -28.04 14.63 -1.13
C THR A 365 -27.50 14.69 -2.56
N ILE A 366 -26.62 15.66 -2.84
CA ILE A 366 -25.94 15.76 -4.13
C ILE A 366 -25.08 14.52 -4.36
N SER A 367 -24.23 14.13 -3.41
CA SER A 367 -23.37 12.95 -3.54
C SER A 367 -24.19 11.67 -3.76
N ARG A 368 -25.31 11.51 -3.04
CA ARG A 368 -26.23 10.37 -3.15
C ARG A 368 -26.84 10.22 -4.54
N VAL A 369 -26.99 11.30 -5.30
CA VAL A 369 -27.53 11.26 -6.67
C VAL A 369 -26.39 11.24 -7.70
N ALA A 370 -25.43 12.15 -7.57
CA ALA A 370 -24.36 12.34 -8.54
C ALA A 370 -23.50 11.08 -8.72
N ILE A 371 -23.13 10.39 -7.64
CA ILE A 371 -22.28 9.19 -7.70
C ILE A 371 -22.97 8.07 -8.50
N PRO A 372 -24.20 7.62 -8.15
CA PRO A 372 -24.99 6.71 -8.98
C PRO A 372 -25.13 7.13 -10.44
N VAL A 373 -25.46 8.39 -10.69
CA VAL A 373 -25.73 8.90 -12.04
C VAL A 373 -24.47 8.85 -12.90
N VAL A 374 -23.33 9.35 -12.38
CA VAL A 374 -22.05 9.31 -13.10
C VAL A 374 -21.61 7.88 -13.37
N PHE A 375 -21.81 6.95 -12.41
CA PHE A 375 -21.49 5.54 -12.64
C PHE A 375 -22.38 4.88 -13.70
N LEU A 376 -23.68 5.21 -13.75
CA LEU A 376 -24.58 4.73 -14.82
C LEU A 376 -24.22 5.33 -16.18
N LEU A 377 -23.86 6.61 -16.23
CA LEU A 377 -23.36 7.26 -17.46
C LEU A 377 -22.07 6.57 -17.94
N ALA A 378 -21.16 6.23 -17.04
CA ALA A 378 -19.93 5.51 -17.37
C ALA A 378 -20.21 4.16 -18.05
N CYS A 379 -21.34 3.50 -17.76
CA CYS A 379 -21.75 2.26 -18.42
C CYS A 379 -22.24 2.48 -19.88
N LEU A 380 -22.62 3.70 -20.22
CA LEU A 380 -23.11 4.09 -21.55
C LEU A 380 -22.00 4.61 -22.48
N LEU A 381 -20.89 5.10 -21.92
CA LEU A 381 -19.79 5.69 -22.69
C LEU A 381 -18.99 4.71 -23.58
N PRO A 382 -18.71 3.45 -23.17
CA PRO A 382 -17.94 2.54 -24.00
C PRO A 382 -18.55 2.36 -25.38
N GLY A 383 -17.76 2.29 -26.44
CA GLY A 383 -18.21 1.96 -27.79
C GLY A 383 -18.62 0.50 -27.85
N SER A 384 -17.64 -0.37 -27.64
CA SER A 384 -17.80 -1.81 -27.56
C SER A 384 -17.61 -2.34 -26.13
N VAL A 385 -18.36 -3.38 -25.76
CA VAL A 385 -18.20 -4.08 -24.46
C VAL A 385 -17.79 -5.53 -24.72
N PRO A 386 -16.60 -5.97 -24.26
CA PRO A 386 -16.18 -7.35 -24.46
C PRO A 386 -17.10 -8.36 -23.78
N LYS A 387 -17.37 -9.49 -24.43
CA LYS A 387 -18.30 -10.53 -23.93
C LYS A 387 -17.95 -11.04 -22.53
N TYR A 388 -16.66 -11.15 -22.19
CA TYR A 388 -16.23 -11.58 -20.85
C TYR A 388 -16.68 -10.59 -19.76
N VAL A 389 -16.76 -9.30 -20.06
CA VAL A 389 -17.26 -8.28 -19.12
C VAL A 389 -18.75 -8.48 -18.86
N SER A 390 -19.53 -8.82 -19.88
CA SER A 390 -20.95 -9.17 -19.69
C SER A 390 -21.15 -10.39 -18.80
N ILE A 391 -20.32 -11.42 -18.95
CA ILE A 391 -20.36 -12.60 -18.09
C ILE A 391 -20.03 -12.22 -16.63
N ILE A 392 -18.97 -11.43 -16.42
CA ILE A 392 -18.61 -10.93 -15.08
C ILE A 392 -19.75 -10.11 -14.48
N ALA A 393 -20.37 -9.22 -15.27
CA ALA A 393 -21.48 -8.39 -14.82
C ALA A 393 -22.71 -9.23 -14.44
N ALA A 394 -23.04 -10.27 -15.22
CA ALA A 394 -24.11 -11.21 -14.91
C ALA A 394 -23.83 -11.98 -13.62
N CYS A 395 -22.60 -12.45 -13.41
CA CYS A 395 -22.18 -13.12 -12.18
C CYS A 395 -22.31 -12.20 -10.95
N PHE A 396 -21.86 -10.94 -11.05
CA PHE A 396 -22.02 -9.96 -9.97
C PHE A 396 -23.49 -9.61 -9.71
N GLY A 397 -24.31 -9.47 -10.76
CA GLY A 397 -25.75 -9.23 -10.64
C GLY A 397 -26.46 -10.39 -9.91
N LEU A 398 -26.13 -11.62 -10.28
CA LEU A 398 -26.62 -12.83 -9.60
C LEU A 398 -26.17 -12.85 -8.13
N ALA A 399 -24.91 -12.50 -7.84
CA ALA A 399 -24.40 -12.44 -6.48
C ALA A 399 -25.21 -11.45 -5.61
N ILE A 400 -25.49 -10.25 -6.13
CA ILE A 400 -26.33 -9.26 -5.44
C ILE A 400 -27.73 -9.83 -5.17
N LEU A 401 -28.36 -10.46 -6.17
CA LEU A 401 -29.71 -11.03 -6.04
C LEU A 401 -29.75 -12.17 -5.01
N LEU A 402 -28.78 -13.08 -5.04
CA LEU A 402 -28.67 -14.18 -4.08
C LEU A 402 -28.44 -13.67 -2.66
N VAL A 403 -27.50 -12.74 -2.46
CA VAL A 403 -27.26 -12.15 -1.13
C VAL A 403 -28.49 -11.37 -0.66
N ARG A 404 -29.20 -10.67 -1.54
CA ARG A 404 -30.46 -9.98 -1.22
C ARG A 404 -31.54 -10.94 -0.74
N ARG A 405 -31.58 -12.15 -1.30
CA ARG A 405 -32.60 -13.15 -1.01
C ARG A 405 -32.30 -13.99 0.23
N PHE A 406 -31.04 -14.37 0.42
CA PHE A 406 -30.62 -15.37 1.41
C PHE A 406 -29.75 -14.83 2.55
N ALA A 407 -29.07 -13.69 2.37
CA ALA A 407 -28.07 -13.19 3.31
C ALA A 407 -28.08 -11.66 3.40
N ARG A 408 -29.25 -11.04 3.68
CA ARG A 408 -29.41 -9.57 3.69
C ARG A 408 -28.40 -8.84 4.58
N ASP A 409 -28.01 -9.43 5.69
CA ASP A 409 -27.02 -8.84 6.61
C ASP A 409 -25.64 -8.65 5.95
N HIS A 410 -25.33 -9.47 4.94
CA HIS A 410 -24.08 -9.41 4.17
C HIS A 410 -24.17 -8.49 2.94
N MET A 411 -25.30 -7.80 2.72
CA MET A 411 -25.52 -6.96 1.54
C MET A 411 -24.47 -5.87 1.40
N GLY A 412 -24.12 -5.17 2.48
CA GLY A 412 -23.11 -4.11 2.44
C GLY A 412 -21.72 -4.62 2.01
N LEU A 413 -21.36 -5.84 2.43
CA LEU A 413 -20.12 -6.49 2.04
C LEU A 413 -20.15 -6.92 0.56
N CYS A 414 -21.26 -7.53 0.12
CA CYS A 414 -21.46 -7.91 -1.28
C CYS A 414 -21.37 -6.71 -2.22
N LEU A 415 -22.09 -5.62 -1.92
CA LEU A 415 -22.06 -4.40 -2.73
C LEU A 415 -20.67 -3.79 -2.78
N ARG A 416 -19.94 -3.77 -1.66
CA ARG A 416 -18.56 -3.29 -1.65
C ARG A 416 -17.69 -4.10 -2.61
N TYR A 417 -17.70 -5.44 -2.53
CA TYR A 417 -16.90 -6.25 -3.45
C TYR A 417 -17.28 -6.03 -4.91
N VAL A 418 -18.58 -6.01 -5.22
CA VAL A 418 -19.05 -5.81 -6.59
C VAL A 418 -18.62 -4.44 -7.12
N LEU A 419 -18.83 -3.36 -6.36
CA LEU A 419 -18.45 -2.01 -6.76
C LEU A 419 -16.94 -1.85 -6.94
N TYR A 420 -16.14 -2.41 -6.02
CA TYR A 420 -14.67 -2.37 -6.09
C TYR A 420 -14.11 -3.08 -7.34
N MET A 421 -14.82 -4.10 -7.84
CA MET A 421 -14.42 -4.82 -9.06
C MET A 421 -15.02 -4.20 -10.32
N SER A 422 -16.26 -3.72 -10.27
CA SER A 422 -16.95 -3.19 -11.45
C SER A 422 -16.47 -1.77 -11.80
N VAL A 423 -16.33 -0.86 -10.83
CA VAL A 423 -16.01 0.55 -11.10
C VAL A 423 -14.72 0.73 -11.92
N PRO A 424 -13.57 0.11 -11.56
CA PRO A 424 -12.36 0.21 -12.37
C PRO A 424 -12.54 -0.34 -13.78
N LEU A 425 -13.26 -1.46 -13.92
CA LEU A 425 -13.51 -2.09 -15.20
C LEU A 425 -14.37 -1.22 -16.13
N VAL A 426 -15.46 -0.65 -15.59
CA VAL A 426 -16.36 0.24 -16.36
C VAL A 426 -15.61 1.49 -16.81
N LEU A 427 -14.91 2.16 -15.89
CA LEU A 427 -14.20 3.39 -16.22
C LEU A 427 -13.07 3.16 -17.23
N TYR A 428 -12.36 2.03 -17.11
CA TYR A 428 -11.34 1.65 -18.10
C TYR A 428 -11.95 1.48 -19.49
N LEU A 429 -13.10 0.80 -19.61
CA LEU A 429 -13.78 0.65 -20.90
C LEU A 429 -14.27 2.00 -21.45
N ALA A 430 -14.75 2.90 -20.59
CA ALA A 430 -15.22 4.21 -20.99
C ALA A 430 -14.11 5.09 -21.58
N GLU A 431 -12.87 4.94 -21.08
CA GLU A 431 -11.70 5.63 -21.62
C GLU A 431 -11.09 4.95 -22.84
N ALA A 432 -11.06 3.61 -22.85
CA ALA A 432 -10.36 2.83 -23.86
C ALA A 432 -11.01 2.92 -25.25
N ASP A 433 -12.34 2.90 -25.32
CA ASP A 433 -13.09 2.93 -26.57
C ASP A 433 -14.40 3.70 -26.37
N LYS A 434 -14.54 4.88 -26.99
CA LYS A 434 -15.68 5.78 -26.78
C LYS A 434 -16.71 5.56 -27.87
N ALA A 435 -17.99 5.49 -27.49
CA ALA A 435 -19.05 5.34 -28.47
C ALA A 435 -19.11 6.55 -29.44
N ALA A 436 -19.38 6.30 -30.72
CA ALA A 436 -19.31 7.30 -31.78
C ALA A 436 -20.22 8.53 -31.57
N TRP A 437 -21.29 8.39 -30.78
CA TRP A 437 -22.23 9.47 -30.45
C TRP A 437 -21.73 10.40 -29.34
N VAL A 438 -20.65 10.03 -28.63
CA VAL A 438 -20.07 10.78 -27.52
C VAL A 438 -19.23 11.94 -28.07
N SER A 439 -19.78 13.16 -28.02
CA SER A 439 -19.03 14.36 -28.41
C SER A 439 -17.92 14.69 -27.40
N SER A 440 -16.84 15.33 -27.86
CA SER A 440 -15.73 15.74 -26.99
C SER A 440 -16.19 16.65 -25.85
N LYS A 441 -17.16 17.56 -26.09
CA LYS A 441 -17.73 18.43 -25.06
C LYS A 441 -18.47 17.64 -23.97
N MET A 442 -19.23 16.61 -24.36
CA MET A 442 -19.93 15.75 -23.41
C MET A 442 -18.95 14.97 -22.55
N PHE A 443 -17.85 14.51 -23.16
CA PHE A 443 -16.78 13.80 -22.45
C PHE A 443 -16.02 14.70 -21.47
N THR A 444 -15.70 15.95 -21.86
CA THR A 444 -15.12 16.94 -20.94
C THR A 444 -16.05 17.21 -19.76
N LEU A 445 -17.37 17.32 -20.00
CA LEU A 445 -18.35 17.54 -18.94
C LEU A 445 -18.43 16.33 -17.99
N TYR A 446 -18.34 15.11 -18.53
CA TYR A 446 -18.25 13.89 -17.75
C TYR A 446 -17.03 13.89 -16.81
N HIS A 447 -15.84 14.21 -17.30
CA HIS A 447 -14.64 14.34 -16.45
C HIS A 447 -14.79 15.41 -15.37
N LEU A 448 -15.32 16.59 -15.73
CA LEU A 448 -15.55 17.67 -14.76
C LEU A 448 -16.52 17.27 -13.64
N SER A 449 -17.44 16.34 -13.91
CA SER A 449 -18.37 15.84 -12.89
C SER A 449 -17.66 15.11 -11.74
N PHE A 450 -16.50 14.49 -11.98
CA PHE A 450 -15.70 13.86 -10.90
C PHE A 450 -15.10 14.90 -9.96
N GLY A 451 -14.67 16.06 -10.46
CA GLY A 451 -14.22 17.16 -9.61
C GLY A 451 -15.33 17.64 -8.67
N LEU A 452 -16.56 17.74 -9.19
CA LEU A 452 -17.75 18.09 -8.41
C LEU A 452 -18.08 17.02 -7.35
N ILE A 453 -18.04 15.73 -7.74
CA ILE A 453 -18.24 14.62 -6.80
C ILE A 453 -17.19 14.65 -5.70
N ALA A 454 -15.90 14.78 -6.04
CA ALA A 454 -14.81 14.82 -5.07
C ALA A 454 -15.02 15.95 -4.05
N PHE A 455 -15.39 17.15 -4.53
CA PHE A 455 -15.67 18.30 -3.67
C PHE A 455 -16.83 18.02 -2.68
N PHE A 456 -17.97 17.53 -3.16
CA PHE A 456 -19.12 17.26 -2.28
C PHE A 456 -18.90 16.10 -1.33
N VAL A 457 -18.20 15.05 -1.78
CA VAL A 457 -17.84 13.93 -0.90
C VAL A 457 -16.89 14.40 0.21
N LEU A 458 -15.89 15.25 -0.11
CA LEU A 458 -15.00 15.84 0.89
C LEU A 458 -15.77 16.73 1.88
N LEU A 459 -16.73 17.53 1.42
CA LEU A 459 -17.61 18.31 2.30
C LEU A 459 -18.45 17.38 3.20
N THR A 460 -19.02 16.31 2.66
CA THR A 460 -19.76 15.32 3.44
C THR A 460 -18.86 14.72 4.52
N VAL A 461 -17.64 14.28 4.20
CA VAL A 461 -16.71 13.70 5.18
C VAL A 461 -16.29 14.74 6.23
N LYS A 462 -15.94 15.96 5.82
CA LYS A 462 -15.45 17.02 6.71
C LYS A 462 -16.48 17.49 7.73
N TYR A 463 -17.75 17.62 7.33
CA TYR A 463 -18.79 18.24 8.15
C TYR A 463 -19.73 17.23 8.82
N THR A 464 -19.61 15.93 8.53
CA THR A 464 -20.43 14.91 9.19
C THR A 464 -20.04 14.79 10.67
N ARG A 465 -20.93 15.26 11.56
CA ARG A 465 -20.76 15.28 13.02
C ARG A 465 -20.76 13.91 13.71
N ARG A 466 -20.87 12.79 12.98
CA ARG A 466 -21.25 11.50 13.57
C ARG A 466 -20.01 10.77 14.10
N THR A 467 -19.99 10.52 15.42
CA THR A 467 -18.98 9.73 16.14
C THR A 467 -18.81 8.29 15.62
N LYS A 468 -19.80 7.79 14.87
CA LYS A 468 -19.73 6.60 14.01
C LYS A 468 -20.05 7.00 12.57
N GLY A 469 -19.03 7.03 11.70
CA GLY A 469 -19.08 7.48 10.30
C GLY A 469 -17.76 7.18 9.56
N PHE A 470 -17.64 7.61 8.30
CA PHE A 470 -16.41 7.47 7.51
C PHE A 470 -15.27 8.30 8.15
N GLN A 471 -14.18 7.64 8.56
CA GLN A 471 -12.95 8.31 8.99
C GLN A 471 -11.92 8.16 7.87
N VAL A 472 -11.26 9.27 7.51
CA VAL A 472 -10.10 9.23 6.61
C VAL A 472 -9.00 8.44 7.31
N THR A 473 -8.55 7.40 6.65
CA THR A 473 -7.53 6.49 7.15
C THR A 473 -6.19 6.77 6.48
N THR A 474 -5.11 6.26 7.07
CA THR A 474 -3.77 6.35 6.47
C THR A 474 -3.69 5.55 5.15
N MET A 475 -4.54 4.56 4.95
CA MET A 475 -4.69 3.84 3.68
C MET A 475 -5.27 4.72 2.58
N ASP A 476 -6.22 5.61 2.89
CA ASP A 476 -6.79 6.54 1.91
C ASP A 476 -5.72 7.48 1.37
N PHE A 477 -4.77 7.92 2.22
CA PHE A 477 -3.61 8.67 1.77
C PHE A 477 -2.75 7.88 0.77
N LEU A 478 -2.44 6.60 1.06
CA LEU A 478 -1.65 5.78 0.13
C LEU A 478 -2.32 5.64 -1.23
N VAL A 479 -3.64 5.42 -1.24
CA VAL A 479 -4.45 5.32 -2.46
C VAL A 479 -4.39 6.63 -3.25
N ILE A 480 -4.65 7.77 -2.60
CA ILE A 480 -4.61 9.09 -3.25
C ILE A 480 -3.20 9.41 -3.74
N PHE A 481 -2.18 9.13 -2.95
CA PHE A 481 -0.78 9.38 -3.31
C PHE A 481 -0.38 8.57 -4.54
N ILE A 482 -0.65 7.25 -4.55
CA ILE A 482 -0.33 6.38 -5.68
C ILE A 482 -1.02 6.87 -6.96
N ALA A 483 -2.31 7.22 -6.88
CA ALA A 483 -3.03 7.73 -8.05
C ALA A 483 -2.67 9.14 -8.47
N ALA A 484 -2.09 9.95 -7.57
CA ALA A 484 -1.53 11.25 -7.94
C ALA A 484 -0.15 11.10 -8.61
N ILE A 485 0.66 10.12 -8.17
CA ILE A 485 2.02 9.93 -8.68
C ILE A 485 2.03 9.20 -10.02
N ILE A 486 1.28 8.09 -10.17
CA ILE A 486 1.25 7.28 -11.41
C ILE A 486 1.08 8.15 -12.69
N PRO A 487 0.06 9.04 -12.80
CA PRO A 487 -0.09 9.98 -13.92
C PRO A 487 1.17 10.77 -14.28
N ASN A 488 1.90 11.17 -13.25
CA ASN A 488 2.99 12.14 -13.32
C ASN A 488 4.35 11.46 -13.40
N LEU A 489 4.38 10.14 -13.56
CA LEU A 489 5.62 9.42 -13.81
C LEU A 489 6.22 9.89 -15.16
N PRO A 490 7.55 9.97 -15.26
CA PRO A 490 8.23 10.54 -16.44
C PRO A 490 8.17 9.66 -17.71
N ASP A 491 7.38 8.58 -17.70
CA ASP A 491 7.29 7.62 -18.79
C ASP A 491 6.20 8.02 -19.81
N SER A 492 6.56 8.08 -21.10
CA SER A 492 5.68 8.55 -22.16
C SER A 492 4.52 7.61 -22.45
N LEU A 493 4.67 6.29 -22.24
CA LEU A 493 3.57 5.34 -22.41
C LEU A 493 2.51 5.55 -21.33
N ILE A 494 2.93 5.78 -20.08
CA ILE A 494 2.02 6.05 -18.96
C ILE A 494 1.28 7.39 -19.17
N GLN A 495 2.00 8.42 -19.63
CA GLN A 495 1.42 9.73 -19.92
C GLN A 495 0.45 9.70 -21.12
N SER A 496 0.70 8.86 -22.12
CA SER A 496 -0.15 8.74 -23.32
C SER A 496 -1.54 8.15 -23.05
N LEU A 497 -1.67 7.32 -22.01
CA LEU A 497 -2.86 6.49 -21.78
C LEU A 497 -3.93 7.15 -20.88
N GLN A 498 -3.84 8.46 -20.57
CA GLN A 498 -4.73 9.15 -19.60
C GLN A 498 -4.96 8.39 -18.27
N ILE A 499 -4.07 7.46 -17.92
CA ILE A 499 -4.20 6.50 -16.79
C ILE A 499 -4.39 7.25 -15.49
N GLY A 500 -3.78 8.42 -15.40
CA GLY A 500 -3.87 9.25 -14.22
C GLY A 500 -5.23 9.83 -13.95
N LEU A 501 -5.88 10.39 -14.98
CA LEU A 501 -7.23 10.90 -14.85
C LEU A 501 -8.17 9.75 -14.50
N LEU A 502 -8.04 8.62 -15.20
CA LEU A 502 -8.77 7.39 -14.90
C LEU A 502 -8.58 6.92 -13.45
N ALA A 503 -7.35 6.94 -12.93
CA ALA A 503 -7.07 6.55 -11.54
C ALA A 503 -7.74 7.50 -10.52
N VAL A 504 -7.70 8.80 -10.78
CA VAL A 504 -8.41 9.80 -9.95
C VAL A 504 -9.92 9.54 -9.98
N GLU A 505 -10.49 9.29 -11.15
CA GLU A 505 -11.92 8.98 -11.30
C GLU A 505 -12.34 7.71 -10.57
N ILE A 506 -11.54 6.65 -10.68
CA ILE A 506 -11.73 5.40 -9.94
C ILE A 506 -11.78 5.68 -8.44
N ILE A 507 -10.81 6.45 -7.91
CA ILE A 507 -10.76 6.77 -6.48
C ILE A 507 -11.97 7.59 -6.06
N VAL A 508 -12.31 8.63 -6.81
CA VAL A 508 -13.42 9.51 -6.48
C VAL A 508 -14.73 8.72 -6.41
N LEU A 509 -14.99 7.82 -7.36
CA LEU A 509 -16.19 6.98 -7.32
C LEU A 509 -16.14 5.93 -6.21
N LEU A 510 -15.03 5.20 -6.03
CA LEU A 510 -14.92 4.20 -4.97
C LEU A 510 -15.04 4.82 -3.57
N PHE A 511 -14.36 5.94 -3.34
CA PHE A 511 -14.45 6.69 -2.09
C PHE A 511 -15.86 7.25 -1.88
N GLY A 512 -16.48 7.79 -2.95
CA GLY A 512 -17.87 8.22 -2.94
C GLY A 512 -18.83 7.09 -2.55
N PHE A 513 -18.73 5.92 -3.18
CA PHE A 513 -19.54 4.75 -2.86
C PHE A 513 -19.30 4.25 -1.43
N GLU A 514 -18.07 4.30 -0.94
CA GLU A 514 -17.75 3.91 0.44
C GLU A 514 -18.39 4.88 1.46
N VAL A 515 -18.41 6.18 1.17
CA VAL A 515 -19.14 7.19 1.96
C VAL A 515 -20.64 6.89 1.94
N LEU A 516 -21.22 6.56 0.78
CA LEU A 516 -22.63 6.18 0.68
C LEU A 516 -22.95 4.90 1.47
N LEU A 517 -22.15 3.84 1.32
CA LEU A 517 -22.32 2.57 2.04
C LEU A 517 -22.30 2.78 3.56
N LYS A 518 -21.40 3.60 4.08
CA LYS A 518 -21.33 3.88 5.53
C LYS A 518 -22.49 4.75 6.01
N GLU A 519 -22.90 5.77 5.25
CA GLU A 519 -23.99 6.65 5.66
C GLU A 519 -25.38 6.02 5.55
N PHE A 520 -25.58 5.05 4.65
CA PHE A 520 -26.87 4.35 4.50
C PHE A 520 -27.19 3.36 5.64
N ARG A 521 -26.22 2.96 6.46
CA ARG A 521 -26.41 2.19 7.72
C ARG A 521 -27.40 1.02 7.59
N GLY A 522 -27.23 0.17 6.58
CA GLY A 522 -28.08 -1.01 6.37
C GLY A 522 -29.22 -0.83 5.36
N ARG A 523 -29.56 0.41 4.96
CA ARG A 523 -30.56 0.69 3.91
C ARG A 523 -29.94 0.66 2.52
N PHE A 524 -29.44 -0.51 2.13
CA PHE A 524 -28.68 -0.67 0.89
C PHE A 524 -29.53 -0.81 -0.38
N GLU A 525 -30.86 -0.86 -0.27
CA GLU A 525 -31.77 -1.16 -1.39
C GLU A 525 -31.61 -0.22 -2.58
N GLN A 526 -31.48 1.10 -2.34
CA GLN A 526 -31.29 2.07 -3.42
C GLN A 526 -29.95 1.86 -4.12
N LEU A 527 -28.89 1.64 -3.35
CA LEU A 527 -27.56 1.42 -3.92
C LEU A 527 -27.50 0.10 -4.68
N ALA A 528 -28.08 -0.98 -4.13
CA ALA A 528 -28.17 -2.28 -4.79
C ALA A 528 -28.95 -2.20 -6.11
N ALA A 529 -30.05 -1.45 -6.15
CA ALA A 529 -30.82 -1.25 -7.37
C ALA A 529 -30.01 -0.52 -8.46
N VAL A 530 -29.30 0.54 -8.09
CA VAL A 530 -28.41 1.29 -9.02
C VAL A 530 -27.28 0.39 -9.51
N THR A 531 -26.59 -0.32 -8.62
CA THR A 531 -25.49 -1.22 -9.00
C THR A 531 -25.99 -2.33 -9.91
N LEU A 532 -27.15 -2.93 -9.61
CA LEU A 532 -27.75 -3.95 -10.46
C LEU A 532 -28.12 -3.38 -11.85
N ALA A 533 -28.68 -2.17 -11.91
CA ALA A 533 -29.00 -1.50 -13.16
C ALA A 533 -27.75 -1.25 -14.01
N ALA A 534 -26.65 -0.79 -13.40
CA ALA A 534 -25.36 -0.61 -14.07
C ALA A 534 -24.82 -1.93 -14.65
N LEU A 535 -24.86 -3.01 -13.86
CA LEU A 535 -24.41 -4.34 -14.29
C LEU A 535 -25.27 -4.91 -15.42
N VAL A 536 -26.60 -4.73 -15.35
CA VAL A 536 -27.51 -5.16 -16.42
C VAL A 536 -27.23 -4.37 -17.70
N LEU A 537 -27.00 -3.05 -17.60
CA LEU A 537 -26.72 -2.21 -18.75
C LEU A 537 -25.44 -2.65 -19.47
N ILE A 538 -24.36 -2.88 -18.73
CA ILE A 538 -23.11 -3.42 -19.29
C ILE A 538 -23.29 -4.85 -19.82
N GLY A 539 -24.03 -5.68 -19.07
CA GLY A 539 -24.31 -7.07 -19.43
C GLY A 539 -24.99 -7.18 -20.80
N ILE A 540 -26.04 -6.39 -21.01
CA ILE A 540 -26.79 -6.33 -22.27
C ILE A 540 -25.88 -5.88 -23.41
N ARG A 541 -25.12 -4.79 -23.21
CA ARG A 541 -24.28 -4.21 -24.28
C ARG A 541 -23.22 -5.17 -24.82
N GLY A 542 -22.52 -5.90 -23.95
CA GLY A 542 -21.55 -6.90 -24.43
C GLY A 542 -22.18 -8.22 -24.91
N GLY A 543 -23.48 -8.43 -24.68
CA GLY A 543 -24.24 -9.55 -25.24
C GLY A 543 -24.79 -9.27 -26.65
N SER A 544 -25.03 -7.99 -26.98
CA SER A 544 -25.61 -7.57 -28.27
C SER A 544 -24.61 -7.47 -29.42
N GLY A 545 -23.29 -7.61 -29.18
CA GLY A 545 -22.28 -7.53 -30.24
C GLY A 545 -22.13 -6.14 -30.88
N PHE A 546 -22.65 -5.10 -30.22
CA PHE A 546 -22.58 -3.69 -30.60
C PHE A 546 -21.73 -2.88 -29.63
#